data_AF-A0A8D1SDN3-F1
#
_entry.id   AF-A0A8D1SDN3-F1
#
_cell.length_a   1.000
_cell.length_b   1.000
_cell.length_c   1.000
_cell.angle_alpha   90.00
_cell.angle_beta   90.00
_cell.angle_gamma   90.00
#
_symmetry.space_group_name_H-M   'P 1'
#
loop_
_entity.id
_entity.type
_entity.pdbx_description
1 polymer ?
#
loop_
_entity_poly.entity_id
_entity_poly.type
_entity_poly.pdbx_seq_one_letter_code
_entity_poly.pdbx_strand_id
1 'polypeptide(L)'
;MEARVRTHILMDTSQVPLQAAHGLHCSTAMHTFDSSLVPHPPKPPRRPIKALALHEELFRKAPDGTREKASFVQAIQDFAQYNVHKRGHVDFIYLALRKMREYGVERDLAVYNLLLDIFPKEVFRPRSIFQTIFYHYPRQQECGIAVLEQMENHGVMPNKETEFLLIQIFGRKSYPMLKYVRMKLWFTRFRNINPFPLPRDLPQDPVDLARLALRHMEPDLSARVTVYQMSLPEDSKDAVDPTEPHIVGIQSPDQQAALACHDPARPIFVEGPFSLWLRDKCVYYHILRADLLPPEERKVEEIPEEWSLYYPMQLDLAYERSGWDDYKFNINEVEEGPVFAICMAGAHDQATLAKWIQGLQETNPALARIPVVFRLAGSAGELLASSSGPEGSSPPPSEGQEEEDDNQQRQQQGQS
;
A
#
# COMPACT_ATOMS: atom_id res chain seq x y z
N MET A 1 55.00 18.46 -40.96
CA MET A 1 55.98 17.60 -41.68
C MET A 1 56.24 16.42 -40.77
N GLU A 2 55.91 15.17 -41.04
CA GLU A 2 55.63 14.45 -42.28
C GLU A 2 54.32 13.66 -42.19
N ALA A 3 53.72 13.48 -43.37
CA ALA A 3 52.53 12.68 -43.59
C ALA A 3 52.89 11.20 -43.78
N ARG A 4 52.00 10.30 -43.35
CA ARG A 4 51.84 9.00 -44.01
C ARG A 4 50.35 8.68 -44.15
N VAL A 5 50.01 8.44 -45.41
CA VAL A 5 48.69 8.21 -45.98
C VAL A 5 48.60 6.76 -46.44
N ARG A 6 47.35 6.24 -46.48
CA ARG A 6 46.85 4.99 -47.08
C ARG A 6 46.96 3.74 -46.20
N THR A 7 45.92 2.91 -46.07
CA THR A 7 44.97 2.49 -47.12
C THR A 7 43.65 1.97 -46.51
N HIS A 8 42.52 2.34 -47.10
CA HIS A 8 41.24 1.66 -46.95
C HIS A 8 41.30 0.27 -47.58
N ILE A 9 40.76 -0.74 -46.90
CA ILE A 9 40.21 -1.95 -47.52
C ILE A 9 38.80 -2.12 -46.96
N LEU A 10 37.83 -2.06 -47.86
CA LEU A 10 36.40 -2.28 -47.64
C LEU A 10 36.05 -3.57 -48.38
N MET A 11 35.69 -4.61 -47.63
CA MET A 11 34.99 -5.85 -48.04
C MET A 11 34.68 -6.58 -46.72
N ASP A 12 33.55 -7.19 -46.46
CA ASP A 12 32.26 -7.29 -47.15
C ASP A 12 31.28 -7.79 -46.07
N THR A 13 30.03 -7.48 -46.29
CA THR A 13 28.85 -7.84 -45.53
C THR A 13 28.77 -9.33 -45.16
N SER A 14 28.61 -9.65 -43.87
CA SER A 14 28.02 -10.94 -43.45
C SER A 14 26.64 -10.67 -42.87
N GLN A 15 25.65 -10.79 -43.75
CA GLN A 15 24.24 -10.86 -43.43
C GLN A 15 24.01 -11.99 -42.41
N VAL A 16 23.54 -11.64 -41.21
CA VAL A 16 22.89 -12.60 -40.32
C VAL A 16 21.39 -12.50 -40.61
N PRO A 17 20.69 -13.61 -40.90
CA PRO A 17 19.30 -13.56 -41.36
C PRO A 17 18.39 -13.02 -40.25
N LEU A 18 17.54 -12.04 -40.60
CA LEU A 18 16.32 -11.74 -39.83
C LEU A 18 15.48 -13.02 -39.76
N GLN A 19 15.49 -13.67 -38.61
CA GLN A 19 14.57 -14.76 -38.34
C GLN A 19 13.17 -14.18 -38.13
N ALA A 20 12.32 -14.54 -39.09
CA ALA A 20 10.86 -14.48 -39.13
C ALA A 20 10.17 -13.97 -37.85
N ALA A 21 9.48 -12.84 -38.02
CA ALA A 21 8.39 -12.41 -37.16
C ALA A 21 7.31 -13.51 -37.12
N HIS A 22 7.32 -14.32 -36.07
CA HIS A 22 6.16 -15.11 -35.69
C HIS A 22 5.11 -14.13 -35.13
N GLY A 23 4.11 -13.83 -35.97
CA GLY A 23 2.93 -13.07 -35.57
C GLY A 23 2.23 -13.77 -34.41
N LEU A 24 2.26 -13.13 -33.25
CA LEU A 24 1.40 -13.50 -32.13
C LEU A 24 0.10 -12.71 -32.26
N HIS A 25 -0.94 -13.49 -32.55
CA HIS A 25 -2.34 -13.12 -32.59
C HIS A 25 -2.73 -12.28 -31.36
N CYS A 26 -3.24 -11.07 -31.59
CA CYS A 26 -3.96 -10.30 -30.57
C CYS A 26 -5.31 -11.00 -30.33
N SER A 27 -5.34 -11.87 -29.32
CA SER A 27 -6.59 -12.42 -28.79
C SER A 27 -7.09 -11.51 -27.68
N THR A 28 -8.25 -10.90 -27.92
CA THR A 28 -9.07 -10.18 -26.95
C THR A 28 -9.51 -11.16 -25.85
N ALA A 29 -8.75 -11.23 -24.76
CA ALA A 29 -9.16 -11.93 -23.55
C ALA A 29 -9.60 -10.89 -22.52
N MET A 30 -10.89 -10.89 -22.20
CA MET A 30 -11.43 -10.14 -21.08
C MET A 30 -10.76 -10.63 -19.80
N HIS A 31 -9.99 -9.77 -19.15
CA HIS A 31 -9.42 -10.04 -17.83
C HIS A 31 -10.56 -10.05 -16.81
N THR A 32 -11.04 -11.24 -16.46
CA THR A 32 -11.69 -11.47 -15.17
C THR A 32 -10.64 -11.27 -14.09
N PHE A 33 -10.84 -10.22 -13.28
CA PHE A 33 -10.08 -9.96 -12.06
C PHE A 33 -10.30 -11.11 -11.08
N ASP A 34 -9.41 -12.10 -11.09
CA ASP A 34 -9.30 -13.04 -9.98
C ASP A 34 -7.87 -13.59 -9.92
N SER A 35 -7.00 -12.90 -9.17
CA SER A 35 -5.92 -13.49 -8.36
C SER A 35 -4.98 -12.39 -7.87
N SER A 36 -4.99 -12.19 -6.56
CA SER A 36 -3.97 -11.45 -5.82
C SER A 36 -2.57 -12.00 -6.15
N LEU A 37 -1.72 -11.17 -6.75
CA LEU A 37 -0.29 -11.45 -7.00
C LEU A 37 0.60 -11.35 -5.74
N VAL A 38 -0.01 -11.28 -4.55
CA VAL A 38 0.73 -11.40 -3.28
C VAL A 38 0.74 -12.87 -2.86
N PRO A 39 1.91 -13.52 -2.72
CA PRO A 39 1.97 -14.87 -2.17
C PRO A 39 1.39 -14.85 -0.75
N HIS A 40 0.25 -15.49 -0.54
CA HIS A 40 -0.22 -15.79 0.81
C HIS A 40 0.84 -16.65 1.52
N PRO A 41 1.05 -16.44 2.84
CA PRO A 41 1.90 -17.33 3.60
C PRO A 41 1.41 -18.78 3.42
N PRO A 42 2.32 -19.76 3.24
CA PRO A 42 1.92 -21.14 3.03
C PRO A 42 0.99 -21.58 4.16
N LYS A 43 -0.22 -22.04 3.81
CA LYS A 43 -1.15 -22.61 4.78
C LYS A 43 -0.41 -23.77 5.48
N PRO A 44 -0.27 -23.75 6.82
CA PRO A 44 0.42 -24.83 7.52
C PRO A 44 -0.31 -26.16 7.25
N PRO A 45 0.41 -27.29 7.21
CA PRO A 45 -0.21 -28.59 6.98
C PRO A 45 -1.31 -28.83 8.01
N ARG A 46 -2.53 -29.17 7.55
CA ARG A 46 -3.69 -29.48 8.40
C ARG A 46 -3.31 -30.61 9.37
N ARG A 47 -3.06 -30.24 10.62
CA ARG A 47 -2.78 -31.14 11.75
C ARG A 47 -4.04 -31.28 12.62
N PRO A 48 -4.15 -32.34 13.45
CA PRO A 48 -5.42 -32.79 13.99
C PRO A 48 -6.10 -31.70 14.84
N ILE A 49 -7.37 -31.46 14.52
CA ILE A 49 -8.30 -30.46 15.09
C ILE A 49 -8.26 -30.41 16.64
N LYS A 50 -7.93 -31.53 17.29
CA LYS A 50 -7.87 -31.67 18.76
C LYS A 50 -6.80 -30.82 19.44
N ALA A 51 -5.63 -30.61 18.82
CA ALA A 51 -4.55 -29.82 19.42
C ALA A 51 -4.84 -28.31 19.35
N LEU A 52 -5.46 -27.86 18.24
CA LEU A 52 -5.93 -26.48 18.10
C LEU A 52 -7.10 -26.20 19.05
N ALA A 53 -8.04 -27.13 19.17
CA ALA A 53 -9.17 -27.02 20.09
C ALA A 53 -8.72 -26.79 21.55
N LEU A 54 -7.69 -27.50 22.03
CA LEU A 54 -7.14 -27.30 23.39
C LEU A 54 -6.59 -25.87 23.60
N HIS A 55 -5.95 -25.30 22.58
CA HIS A 55 -5.43 -23.93 22.65
C HIS A 55 -6.53 -22.88 22.51
N GLU A 56 -7.58 -23.18 21.76
CA GLU A 56 -8.77 -22.31 21.65
C GLU A 56 -9.53 -22.19 22.97
N GLU A 57 -9.52 -23.23 23.82
CA GLU A 57 -10.13 -23.16 25.15
C GLU A 57 -9.46 -22.13 26.08
N LEU A 58 -8.16 -21.87 25.90
CA LEU A 58 -7.45 -20.83 26.67
C LEU A 58 -7.89 -19.41 26.29
N PHE A 59 -8.38 -19.23 25.06
CA PHE A 59 -8.96 -17.97 24.58
C PHE A 59 -10.49 -17.94 24.70
N ARG A 60 -11.07 -18.73 25.61
CA ARG A 60 -12.53 -18.74 25.82
C ARG A 60 -13.01 -17.38 26.35
N LYS A 61 -14.22 -16.99 25.94
CA LYS A 61 -14.86 -15.72 26.32
C LYS A 61 -15.02 -15.63 27.84
N ALA A 62 -14.70 -14.48 28.41
CA ALA A 62 -15.15 -14.11 29.75
C ALA A 62 -16.70 -14.18 29.81
N PRO A 63 -17.30 -14.47 30.97
CA PRO A 63 -18.76 -14.60 31.10
C PRO A 63 -19.53 -13.35 30.63
N ASP A 64 -18.89 -12.17 30.65
CA ASP A 64 -19.49 -10.90 30.24
C ASP A 64 -19.39 -10.61 28.74
N GLY A 65 -18.82 -11.52 27.94
CA GLY A 65 -18.71 -11.39 26.47
C GLY A 65 -17.69 -10.34 25.99
N THR A 66 -17.14 -9.52 26.89
CA THR A 66 -16.09 -8.54 26.60
C THR A 66 -14.72 -9.24 26.47
N ARG A 67 -14.02 -8.93 25.38
CA ARG A 67 -12.68 -9.45 25.09
C ARG A 67 -11.66 -8.43 25.55
N GLU A 68 -11.18 -8.60 26.78
CA GLU A 68 -10.25 -7.65 27.38
C GLU A 68 -8.79 -8.03 27.12
N LYS A 69 -7.93 -7.03 26.99
CA LYS A 69 -6.47 -7.20 26.93
C LYS A 69 -5.93 -8.08 28.07
N ALA A 70 -6.46 -7.93 29.29
CA ALA A 70 -6.04 -8.69 30.45
C ALA A 70 -6.27 -10.20 30.27
N SER A 71 -7.44 -10.58 29.75
CA SER A 71 -7.77 -11.98 29.46
C SER A 71 -6.83 -12.61 28.42
N PHE A 72 -6.39 -11.84 27.42
CA PHE A 72 -5.43 -12.32 26.42
C PHE A 72 -4.05 -12.57 27.02
N VAL A 73 -3.58 -11.64 27.86
CA VAL A 73 -2.30 -11.79 28.57
C VAL A 73 -2.35 -12.98 29.53
N GLN A 74 -3.47 -13.16 30.23
CA GLN A 74 -3.69 -14.31 31.10
C GLN A 74 -3.62 -15.64 30.32
N ALA A 75 -4.27 -15.73 29.15
CA ALA A 75 -4.21 -16.93 28.31
C ALA A 75 -2.77 -17.31 27.91
N ILE A 76 -1.92 -16.32 27.62
CA ILE A 76 -0.49 -16.53 27.33
C ILE A 76 0.25 -17.04 28.58
N GLN A 77 -0.02 -16.45 29.75
CA GLN A 77 0.61 -16.86 31.01
C GLN A 77 0.18 -18.29 31.40
N ASP A 78 -1.10 -18.62 31.25
CA ASP A 78 -1.64 -19.95 31.52
C ASP A 78 -1.01 -21.00 30.60
N PHE A 79 -0.81 -20.68 29.32
CA PHE A 79 -0.08 -21.54 28.40
C PHE A 79 1.39 -21.76 28.84
N ALA A 80 2.07 -20.70 29.28
CA ALA A 80 3.44 -20.76 29.74
C ALA A 80 3.59 -21.60 31.03
N GLN A 81 2.60 -21.55 31.93
CA GLN A 81 2.57 -22.34 33.16
C GLN A 81 2.20 -23.81 32.92
N TYR A 82 1.20 -24.08 32.09
CA TYR A 82 0.70 -25.44 31.84
C TYR A 82 1.71 -26.29 31.05
N ASN A 83 2.51 -25.67 30.18
CA ASN A 83 3.37 -26.38 29.24
C ASN A 83 4.85 -26.12 29.52
N VAL A 84 5.37 -26.74 30.58
CA VAL A 84 6.78 -26.67 31.00
C VAL A 84 7.75 -27.04 29.87
N HIS A 85 7.34 -27.92 28.96
CA HIS A 85 8.15 -28.38 27.82
C HIS A 85 7.94 -27.56 26.55
N LYS A 86 7.10 -26.50 26.59
CA LYS A 86 6.80 -25.60 25.47
C LYS A 86 6.39 -26.37 24.19
N ARG A 87 5.70 -27.51 24.31
CA ARG A 87 5.28 -28.33 23.16
C ARG A 87 4.09 -27.67 22.45
N GLY A 88 4.13 -27.55 21.12
CA GLY A 88 3.05 -26.90 20.37
C GLY A 88 3.06 -25.36 20.42
N HIS A 89 4.14 -24.74 20.91
CA HIS A 89 4.27 -23.27 20.96
C HIS A 89 4.04 -22.58 19.61
N VAL A 90 4.48 -23.20 18.50
CA VAL A 90 4.28 -22.65 17.14
C VAL A 90 2.79 -22.53 16.82
N ASP A 91 2.02 -23.59 17.07
CA ASP A 91 0.58 -23.63 16.78
C ASP A 91 -0.18 -22.65 17.68
N PHE A 92 0.20 -22.58 18.96
CA PHE A 92 -0.35 -21.60 19.91
C PHE A 92 -0.07 -20.16 19.48
N ILE A 93 1.16 -19.83 19.08
CA ILE A 93 1.51 -18.48 18.63
C ILE A 93 0.69 -18.12 17.38
N TYR A 94 0.60 -18.99 16.37
CA TYR A 94 -0.23 -18.70 15.20
C TYR A 94 -1.71 -18.47 15.55
N LEU A 95 -2.27 -19.25 16.48
CA LEU A 95 -3.62 -19.02 16.98
C LEU A 95 -3.73 -17.67 17.69
N ALA A 96 -2.78 -17.35 18.57
CA ALA A 96 -2.74 -16.08 19.30
C ALA A 96 -2.69 -14.89 18.33
N LEU A 97 -1.81 -14.92 17.32
CA LEU A 97 -1.67 -13.87 16.30
C LEU A 97 -3.01 -13.64 15.56
N ARG A 98 -3.78 -14.69 15.25
CA ARG A 98 -5.13 -14.55 14.63
C ARG A 98 -6.13 -13.90 15.58
N LYS A 99 -6.04 -14.21 16.87
CA LYS A 99 -6.94 -13.70 17.91
C LYS A 99 -6.57 -12.29 18.38
N MET A 100 -5.37 -11.76 18.13
CA MET A 100 -4.98 -10.43 18.61
C MET A 100 -5.97 -9.31 18.25
N ARG A 101 -6.52 -9.32 17.03
CA ARG A 101 -7.54 -8.34 16.58
C ARG A 101 -8.84 -8.43 17.36
N GLU A 102 -9.22 -9.64 17.78
CA GLU A 102 -10.44 -9.88 18.54
C GLU A 102 -10.37 -9.30 19.97
N TYR A 103 -9.16 -9.11 20.50
CA TYR A 103 -8.90 -8.58 21.85
C TYR A 103 -8.33 -7.15 21.84
N GLY A 104 -8.19 -6.52 20.68
CA GLY A 104 -7.63 -5.17 20.54
C GLY A 104 -6.17 -5.03 20.97
N VAL A 105 -5.40 -6.12 20.91
CA VAL A 105 -3.99 -6.17 21.35
C VAL A 105 -2.99 -6.16 20.19
N GLU A 106 -3.46 -6.06 18.94
CA GLU A 106 -2.63 -6.11 17.72
C GLU A 106 -1.56 -5.01 17.63
N ARG A 107 -1.72 -3.93 18.40
CA ARG A 107 -0.78 -2.81 18.45
C ARG A 107 0.11 -2.78 19.70
N ASP A 108 -0.05 -3.74 20.63
CA ASP A 108 0.71 -3.75 21.88
C ASP A 108 2.03 -4.53 21.76
N LEU A 109 3.14 -3.80 21.86
CA LEU A 109 4.49 -4.36 21.84
C LEU A 109 4.75 -5.34 22.99
N ALA A 110 4.19 -5.09 24.18
CA ALA A 110 4.41 -5.96 25.33
C ALA A 110 3.86 -7.37 25.06
N VAL A 111 2.70 -7.45 24.37
CA VAL A 111 2.08 -8.72 24.01
C VAL A 111 2.92 -9.49 22.99
N TYR A 112 3.49 -8.81 21.98
CA TYR A 112 4.41 -9.47 21.05
C TYR A 112 5.68 -9.97 21.74
N ASN A 113 6.24 -9.23 22.69
CA ASN A 113 7.38 -9.68 23.48
C ASN A 113 7.03 -10.91 24.34
N LEU A 114 5.82 -10.95 24.92
CA LEU A 114 5.33 -12.12 25.65
C LEU A 114 5.19 -13.34 24.73
N LEU A 115 4.65 -13.18 23.51
CA LEU A 115 4.55 -14.26 22.52
C LEU A 115 5.94 -14.80 22.12
N LEU A 116 6.93 -13.91 21.96
CA LEU A 116 8.31 -14.33 21.68
C LEU A 116 8.93 -15.08 22.87
N ASP A 117 8.62 -14.73 24.12
CA ASP A 117 9.16 -15.41 25.31
C ASP A 117 8.67 -16.86 25.46
N ILE A 118 7.57 -17.22 24.78
CA ILE A 118 7.06 -18.59 24.71
C ILE A 118 8.07 -19.54 24.05
N PHE A 119 8.87 -19.07 23.09
CA PHE A 119 9.87 -19.93 22.45
C PHE A 119 10.91 -20.44 23.47
N PRO A 120 11.38 -21.69 23.36
CA PRO A 120 12.48 -22.17 24.20
C PRO A 120 13.77 -21.41 23.86
N LYS A 121 14.40 -20.83 24.89
CA LYS A 121 15.62 -20.02 24.75
C LYS A 121 16.83 -20.93 24.50
N GLU A 122 17.79 -20.44 23.71
CA GLU A 122 19.08 -21.09 23.42
C GLU A 122 19.02 -22.45 22.68
N VAL A 123 17.82 -22.97 22.38
CA VAL A 123 17.63 -24.25 21.69
C VAL A 123 17.87 -24.13 20.18
N PHE A 124 17.46 -23.02 19.56
CA PHE A 124 17.48 -22.89 18.10
C PHE A 124 18.74 -22.20 17.56
N ARG A 125 19.67 -21.80 18.42
CA ARG A 125 20.91 -21.12 18.02
C ARG A 125 21.78 -22.06 17.19
N PRO A 126 22.14 -21.70 15.94
CA PRO A 126 23.04 -22.51 15.13
C PRO A 126 24.43 -22.52 15.79
N ARG A 127 25.00 -23.72 15.97
CA ARG A 127 26.32 -23.91 16.58
C ARG A 127 27.43 -24.03 15.53
N SER A 128 27.07 -24.33 14.28
CA SER A 128 28.00 -24.51 13.16
C SER A 128 27.66 -23.58 11.98
N ILE A 129 28.68 -23.24 11.18
CA ILE A 129 28.53 -22.43 9.95
C ILE A 129 27.58 -23.12 8.97
N PHE A 130 27.66 -24.46 8.85
CA PHE A 130 26.75 -25.22 7.99
C PHE A 130 25.29 -25.14 8.45
N GLN A 131 25.03 -25.14 9.76
CA GLN A 131 23.67 -24.93 10.30
C GLN A 131 23.17 -23.49 10.06
N THR A 132 24.08 -22.53 9.92
CA THR A 132 23.71 -21.15 9.53
C THR A 132 23.32 -21.09 8.05
N ILE A 133 24.00 -21.87 7.20
CA ILE A 133 23.74 -21.94 5.76
C ILE A 133 22.46 -22.74 5.48
N PHE A 134 22.27 -23.88 6.15
CA PHE A 134 21.10 -24.74 6.00
C PHE A 134 20.05 -24.39 7.05
N TYR A 135 19.08 -23.54 6.66
CA TYR A 135 17.86 -23.10 7.37
C TYR A 135 17.48 -23.94 8.62
N HIS A 136 18.16 -23.69 9.75
CA HIS A 136 18.07 -24.50 10.98
C HIS A 136 16.75 -24.25 11.73
N TYR A 137 15.92 -25.28 11.91
CA TYR A 137 14.55 -25.16 12.46
C TYR A 137 13.60 -24.24 11.66
N PRO A 138 13.20 -24.66 10.44
CA PRO A 138 12.42 -23.82 9.52
C PRO A 138 11.16 -23.24 10.13
N ARG A 139 10.35 -24.11 10.74
CA ARG A 139 9.00 -23.78 11.20
C ARG A 139 8.99 -22.76 12.33
N GLN A 140 9.98 -22.85 13.22
CA GLN A 140 10.12 -21.93 14.34
C GLN A 140 10.62 -20.57 13.87
N GLN A 141 11.55 -20.53 12.90
CA GLN A 141 11.98 -19.28 12.29
C GLN A 141 10.86 -18.61 11.50
N GLU A 142 10.08 -19.37 10.72
CA GLU A 142 8.88 -18.88 10.04
C GLU A 142 7.85 -18.31 11.02
N CYS A 143 7.63 -18.96 12.16
CA CYS A 143 6.75 -18.46 13.21
C CYS A 143 7.28 -17.14 13.79
N GLY A 144 8.58 -17.04 14.10
CA GLY A 144 9.20 -15.80 14.57
C GLY A 144 9.13 -14.67 13.53
N ILE A 145 9.29 -15.00 12.25
CA ILE A 145 9.10 -14.07 11.12
C ILE A 145 7.65 -13.58 11.07
N ALA A 146 6.68 -14.49 11.21
CA ALA A 146 5.25 -14.14 11.19
C ALA A 146 4.86 -13.21 12.34
N VAL A 147 5.44 -13.39 13.54
CA VAL A 147 5.26 -12.44 14.66
C VAL A 147 5.76 -11.05 14.26
N LEU A 148 6.98 -10.97 13.74
CA LEU A 148 7.58 -9.71 13.29
C LEU A 148 6.83 -9.09 12.10
N GLU A 149 6.28 -9.91 11.21
CA GLU A 149 5.49 -9.47 10.06
C GLU A 149 4.15 -8.89 10.51
N GLN A 150 3.52 -9.51 11.51
CA GLN A 150 2.31 -8.93 12.10
C GLN A 150 2.62 -7.61 12.80
N MET A 151 3.73 -7.50 13.53
CA MET A 151 4.19 -6.23 14.09
C MET A 151 4.39 -5.18 12.99
N GLU A 152 5.00 -5.56 11.86
CA GLU A 152 5.22 -4.69 10.71
C GLU A 152 3.91 -4.17 10.13
N ASN A 153 2.96 -5.07 9.86
CA ASN A 153 1.65 -4.75 9.28
C ASN A 153 0.81 -3.81 10.17
N HIS A 154 0.98 -3.89 11.50
CA HIS A 154 0.30 -2.99 12.44
C HIS A 154 1.15 -1.78 12.85
N GLY A 155 2.33 -1.59 12.24
CA GLY A 155 3.22 -0.44 12.50
C GLY A 155 3.84 -0.41 13.89
N VAL A 156 4.00 -1.57 14.54
CA VAL A 156 4.61 -1.70 15.87
C VAL A 156 6.13 -1.82 15.73
N MET A 157 6.85 -0.82 16.24
CA MET A 157 8.30 -0.76 16.19
C MET A 157 8.93 -1.69 17.25
N PRO A 158 9.75 -2.68 16.88
CA PRO A 158 10.44 -3.54 17.84
C PRO A 158 11.36 -2.77 18.80
N ASN A 159 11.44 -3.20 20.07
CA ASN A 159 12.27 -2.56 21.10
C ASN A 159 13.58 -3.33 21.34
N LYS A 160 14.36 -2.90 22.35
CA LYS A 160 15.60 -3.58 22.77
C LYS A 160 15.35 -4.96 23.38
N GLU A 161 14.18 -5.15 24.02
CA GLU A 161 13.81 -6.45 24.60
C GLU A 161 13.48 -7.45 23.50
N THR A 162 12.78 -7.03 22.44
CA THR A 162 12.53 -7.84 21.24
C THR A 162 13.86 -8.29 20.62
N GLU A 163 14.83 -7.38 20.52
CA GLU A 163 16.19 -7.70 20.03
C GLU A 163 16.86 -8.77 20.91
N PHE A 164 16.81 -8.59 22.23
CA PHE A 164 17.39 -9.52 23.18
C PHE A 164 16.74 -10.91 23.09
N LEU A 165 15.41 -10.98 23.04
CA LEU A 165 14.66 -12.23 22.90
C LEU A 165 15.03 -12.95 21.60
N LEU A 166 15.07 -12.26 20.47
CA LEU A 166 15.44 -12.86 19.18
C LEU A 166 16.87 -13.43 19.19
N ILE A 167 17.82 -12.72 19.82
CA ILE A 167 19.20 -13.19 19.97
C ILE A 167 19.28 -14.43 20.88
N GLN A 168 18.50 -14.49 21.95
CA GLN A 168 18.46 -15.65 22.85
C GLN A 168 17.78 -16.86 22.21
N ILE A 169 16.70 -16.66 21.46
CA ILE A 169 15.89 -17.73 20.87
C ILE A 169 16.58 -18.29 19.61
N PHE A 170 16.85 -17.44 18.63
CA PHE A 170 17.31 -17.85 17.29
C PHE A 170 18.79 -17.54 17.02
N GLY A 171 19.36 -16.54 17.73
CA GLY A 171 20.74 -16.10 17.52
C GLY A 171 20.90 -14.98 16.49
N ARG A 172 22.09 -14.36 16.48
CA ARG A 172 22.39 -13.14 15.70
C ARG A 172 22.29 -13.31 14.18
N LYS A 173 22.57 -14.49 13.66
CA LYS A 173 22.60 -14.78 12.20
C LYS A 173 21.34 -15.51 11.71
N SER A 174 20.22 -15.33 12.40
CA SER A 174 18.95 -15.99 12.07
C SER A 174 18.07 -15.11 11.17
N TYR A 175 17.09 -15.73 10.48
CA TYR A 175 16.18 -14.99 9.61
C TYR A 175 15.22 -14.06 10.38
N PRO A 176 14.67 -14.44 11.55
CA PRO A 176 13.93 -13.50 12.40
C PRO A 176 14.77 -12.27 12.78
N MET A 177 16.06 -12.46 13.09
CA MET A 177 16.97 -11.35 13.38
C MET A 177 17.20 -10.45 12.15
N LEU A 178 17.35 -11.05 10.96
CA LEU A 178 17.48 -10.30 9.72
C LEU A 178 16.22 -9.45 9.43
N LYS A 179 15.03 -10.00 9.66
CA LYS A 179 13.76 -9.26 9.53
C LYS A 179 13.69 -8.10 10.54
N TYR A 180 14.05 -8.33 11.80
CA TYR A 180 14.12 -7.26 12.80
C TYR A 180 15.04 -6.12 12.36
N VAL A 181 16.25 -6.43 11.86
CA VAL A 181 17.20 -5.40 11.43
C VAL A 181 16.65 -4.61 10.25
N ARG A 182 16.01 -5.28 9.28
CA ARG A 182 15.35 -4.63 8.15
C ARG A 182 14.21 -3.73 8.61
N MET A 183 13.33 -4.21 9.47
CA MET A 183 12.24 -3.41 10.05
C MET A 183 12.80 -2.19 10.77
N LYS A 184 13.80 -2.36 11.64
CA LYS A 184 14.42 -1.26 12.39
C LYS A 184 15.03 -0.21 11.47
N LEU A 185 15.72 -0.64 10.42
CA LEU A 185 16.32 0.25 9.44
C LEU A 185 15.26 1.02 8.65
N TRP A 186 14.30 0.31 8.05
CA TRP A 186 13.32 0.93 7.16
C TRP A 186 12.30 1.76 7.91
N PHE A 187 11.81 1.32 9.07
CA PHE A 187 10.88 2.11 9.87
C PHE A 187 11.51 3.43 10.32
N THR A 188 12.78 3.43 10.73
CA THR A 188 13.45 4.68 11.14
C THR A 188 13.67 5.63 9.97
N ARG A 189 13.91 5.12 8.76
CA ARG A 189 14.06 5.92 7.55
C ARG A 189 12.73 6.48 7.05
N PHE A 190 11.66 5.68 7.03
CA PHE A 190 10.36 6.07 6.48
C PHE A 190 9.48 6.88 7.44
N ARG A 191 9.71 6.82 8.75
CA ARG A 191 8.82 7.43 9.76
C ARG A 191 8.57 8.93 9.56
N ASN A 192 9.58 9.67 9.09
CA ASN A 192 9.56 11.13 9.00
C ASN A 192 9.91 11.64 7.59
N ILE A 193 9.73 10.83 6.53
CA ILE A 193 10.01 11.29 5.15
C ILE A 193 9.01 12.37 4.74
N ASN A 194 7.73 12.17 5.06
CA ASN A 194 6.70 13.16 4.81
C ASN A 194 6.63 14.14 6.00
N PRO A 195 6.71 15.47 5.77
CA PRO A 195 6.56 16.47 6.83
C PRO A 195 5.19 16.46 7.52
N PHE A 196 4.17 15.90 6.86
CA PHE A 196 2.80 15.80 7.35
C PHE A 196 2.46 14.34 7.71
N PRO A 197 2.82 13.86 8.92
CA PRO A 197 2.54 12.48 9.32
C PRO A 197 1.04 12.25 9.50
N LEU A 198 0.56 11.07 9.06
CA LEU A 198 -0.82 10.65 9.30
C LEU A 198 -1.01 10.22 10.77
N PRO A 199 -2.05 10.71 11.46
CA PRO A 199 -2.40 10.26 12.79
C PRO A 199 -2.74 8.76 12.78
N ARG A 200 -2.70 8.15 13.96
CA ARG A 200 -2.99 6.71 14.11
C ARG A 200 -4.46 6.41 13.92
N ASP A 201 -5.29 7.25 14.52
CA ASP A 201 -6.74 7.18 14.42
C ASP A 201 -7.16 8.33 13.50
N LEU A 202 -7.75 7.97 12.37
CA LEU A 202 -8.15 8.95 11.37
C LEU A 202 -9.44 9.66 11.81
N PRO A 203 -9.57 10.96 11.50
CA PRO A 203 -10.82 11.68 11.75
C PRO A 203 -11.99 10.98 11.06
N GLN A 204 -13.15 11.03 11.71
CA GLN A 204 -14.41 10.53 11.14
C GLN A 204 -15.07 11.57 10.24
N ASP A 205 -14.88 12.85 10.54
CA ASP A 205 -15.37 13.95 9.71
C ASP A 205 -14.68 13.93 8.33
N PRO A 206 -15.44 13.91 7.23
CA PRO A 206 -14.87 13.82 5.89
C PRO A 206 -14.11 15.09 5.49
N VAL A 207 -14.46 16.28 6.01
CA VAL A 207 -13.74 17.53 5.72
C VAL A 207 -12.35 17.51 6.35
N ASP A 208 -12.26 17.12 7.61
CA ASP A 208 -10.97 16.95 8.29
C ASP A 208 -10.12 15.84 7.66
N LEU A 209 -10.74 14.74 7.23
CA LEU A 209 -10.07 13.67 6.51
C LEU A 209 -9.49 14.18 5.18
N ALA A 210 -10.28 14.89 4.39
CA ALA A 210 -9.85 15.48 3.13
C ALA A 210 -8.73 16.51 3.32
N ARG A 211 -8.84 17.38 4.33
CA ARG A 211 -7.79 18.36 4.67
C ARG A 211 -6.45 17.67 4.98
N LEU A 212 -6.52 16.57 5.72
CA LEU A 212 -5.36 15.79 6.11
C LEU A 212 -4.74 15.07 4.90
N ALA A 213 -5.58 14.48 4.07
CA ALA A 213 -5.21 13.79 2.84
C ALA A 213 -4.49 14.71 1.85
N LEU A 214 -5.08 15.88 1.57
CA LEU A 214 -4.55 16.87 0.64
C LEU A 214 -3.21 17.43 1.13
N ARG A 215 -3.08 17.72 2.43
CA ARG A 215 -1.79 18.11 3.02
C ARG A 215 -0.75 17.00 2.97
N HIS A 216 -1.17 15.74 3.03
CA HIS A 216 -0.23 14.62 2.93
C HIS A 216 0.30 14.46 1.49
N MET A 217 -0.51 14.80 0.49
CA MET A 217 -0.14 14.73 -0.93
C MET A 217 0.73 15.91 -1.37
N GLU A 218 0.40 17.13 -0.94
CA GLU A 218 1.10 18.34 -1.38
C GLU A 218 2.41 18.52 -0.59
N PRO A 219 3.58 18.47 -1.24
CA PRO A 219 4.87 18.57 -0.56
C PRO A 219 5.17 20.00 -0.07
N ASP A 220 4.57 21.02 -0.69
CA ASP A 220 4.83 22.41 -0.34
C ASP A 220 4.16 22.80 0.99
N LEU A 221 4.99 23.31 1.92
CA LEU A 221 4.56 23.81 3.22
C LEU A 221 3.71 25.08 3.11
N SER A 222 3.85 25.83 2.02
CA SER A 222 3.14 27.09 1.79
C SER A 222 1.75 26.88 1.16
N ALA A 223 1.42 25.64 0.78
CA ALA A 223 0.14 25.30 0.19
C ALA A 223 -1.03 25.54 1.15
N ARG A 224 -2.08 26.17 0.62
CA ARG A 224 -3.27 26.56 1.38
C ARG A 224 -4.42 25.62 1.07
N VAL A 225 -5.01 25.06 2.12
CA VAL A 225 -6.25 24.29 2.01
C VAL A 225 -7.43 25.24 2.03
N THR A 226 -8.26 25.19 1.00
CA THR A 226 -9.53 25.91 0.90
C THR A 226 -10.68 24.93 1.11
N VAL A 227 -11.68 25.34 1.90
CA VAL A 227 -12.87 24.54 2.16
C VAL A 227 -14.06 25.31 1.59
N TYR A 228 -14.73 24.73 0.62
CA TYR A 228 -15.99 25.22 0.08
C TYR A 228 -17.10 24.35 0.69
N GLN A 229 -17.68 24.81 1.80
CA GLN A 229 -18.83 24.15 2.42
C GLN A 229 -20.10 24.68 1.77
N MET A 230 -20.94 23.79 1.24
CA MET A 230 -22.15 24.18 0.53
C MET A 230 -23.38 23.79 1.36
N SER A 231 -24.33 24.72 1.48
CA SER A 231 -25.64 24.43 2.08
C SER A 231 -26.39 23.39 1.24
N LEU A 232 -26.92 22.36 1.90
CA LEU A 232 -27.80 21.36 1.26
C LEU A 232 -28.98 22.09 0.56
N PRO A 233 -29.35 21.73 -0.67
CA PRO A 233 -30.65 22.13 -1.21
C PRO A 233 -31.76 21.63 -0.29
N GLU A 234 -32.70 22.49 0.10
CA GLU A 234 -33.77 22.17 1.06
C GLU A 234 -34.64 20.97 0.65
N ASP A 235 -34.58 20.55 -0.62
CA ASP A 235 -35.34 19.46 -1.22
C ASP A 235 -34.75 18.05 -0.98
N SER A 236 -33.61 17.93 -0.30
CA SER A 236 -32.88 16.66 -0.10
C SER A 236 -32.97 16.07 1.32
N LYS A 237 -34.02 16.42 2.07
CA LYS A 237 -34.28 15.88 3.42
C LYS A 237 -34.77 14.42 3.44
N ASP A 238 -35.00 13.81 2.28
CA ASP A 238 -35.54 12.45 2.15
C ASP A 238 -34.48 11.37 1.84
N ALA A 239 -33.19 11.73 1.70
CA ALA A 239 -32.11 10.76 1.52
C ALA A 239 -31.54 10.33 2.88
N VAL A 240 -31.45 9.02 3.09
CA VAL A 240 -31.13 8.36 4.38
C VAL A 240 -29.73 8.69 4.94
N ASP A 241 -28.84 9.30 4.15
CA ASP A 241 -27.60 9.91 4.62
C ASP A 241 -27.30 11.17 3.79
N PRO A 242 -27.62 12.40 4.26
CA PRO A 242 -27.19 13.61 3.59
C PRO A 242 -25.71 13.80 3.88
N THR A 243 -24.86 13.13 3.10
CA THR A 243 -23.43 13.47 3.09
C THR A 243 -23.36 14.90 2.59
N GLU A 244 -23.13 15.86 3.49
CA GLU A 244 -23.06 17.28 3.12
C GLU A 244 -22.06 17.42 1.96
N PRO A 245 -22.46 18.04 0.82
CA PRO A 245 -21.58 18.23 -0.32
C PRO A 245 -20.51 19.23 0.09
N HIS A 246 -19.41 18.70 0.61
CA HIS A 246 -18.21 19.46 0.94
C HIS A 246 -17.21 19.30 -0.19
N ILE A 247 -16.50 20.38 -0.48
CA ILE A 247 -15.38 20.38 -1.41
C ILE A 247 -14.19 20.96 -0.66
N VAL A 248 -13.11 20.21 -0.60
CA VAL A 248 -11.85 20.65 -0.03
C VAL A 248 -10.82 20.70 -1.15
N GLY A 249 -10.21 21.85 -1.36
CA GLY A 249 -9.15 22.05 -2.34
C GLY A 249 -7.82 22.35 -1.65
N ILE A 250 -6.71 22.07 -2.33
CA ILE A 250 -5.39 22.54 -1.95
C ILE A 250 -4.69 23.14 -3.17
N GLN A 251 -3.98 24.24 -2.93
CA GLN A 251 -3.18 24.89 -3.95
C GLN A 251 -1.94 25.57 -3.34
N SER A 252 -0.79 25.43 -4.00
CA SER A 252 0.44 26.17 -3.67
C SER A 252 0.51 27.52 -4.40
N PRO A 253 1.26 28.50 -3.88
CA PRO A 253 1.51 29.76 -4.57
C PRO A 253 2.19 29.56 -5.93
N ASP A 254 3.08 28.57 -6.05
CA ASP A 254 3.75 28.22 -7.31
C ASP A 254 2.74 27.69 -8.33
N GLN A 255 1.79 26.85 -7.90
CA GLN A 255 0.68 26.39 -8.74
C GLN A 255 -0.22 27.56 -9.19
N GLN A 256 -0.47 28.56 -8.33
CA GLN A 256 -1.20 29.78 -8.70
C GLN A 256 -0.46 30.61 -9.74
N ALA A 257 0.86 30.78 -9.57
CA ALA A 257 1.71 31.50 -10.51
C ALA A 257 1.78 30.78 -11.87
N ALA A 258 1.92 29.45 -11.86
CA ALA A 258 1.91 28.62 -13.06
C ALA A 258 0.57 28.74 -13.80
N LEU A 259 -0.55 28.71 -13.07
CA LEU A 259 -1.88 28.89 -13.64
C LEU A 259 -2.11 30.30 -14.21
N ALA A 260 -1.54 31.33 -13.57
CA ALA A 260 -1.59 32.70 -14.07
C ALA A 260 -0.77 32.91 -15.37
N CYS A 261 0.30 32.13 -15.54
CA CYS A 261 1.14 32.15 -16.75
C CYS A 261 0.64 31.23 -17.87
N HIS A 262 -0.38 30.41 -17.61
CA HIS A 262 -0.91 29.44 -18.57
C HIS A 262 -1.58 30.14 -19.77
N ASP A 263 -1.44 29.57 -20.96
CA ASP A 263 -2.04 30.09 -22.20
C ASP A 263 -3.57 29.93 -22.17
N PRO A 264 -4.36 31.03 -22.23
CA PRO A 264 -5.82 30.97 -22.24
C PRO A 264 -6.42 30.17 -23.41
N ALA A 265 -5.68 30.01 -24.51
CA ALA A 265 -6.16 29.24 -25.65
C ALA A 265 -6.17 27.72 -25.40
N ARG A 266 -5.40 27.22 -24.42
CA ARG A 266 -5.26 25.79 -24.14
C ARG A 266 -6.18 25.37 -22.99
N PRO A 267 -7.03 24.34 -23.19
CA PRO A 267 -7.92 23.87 -22.15
C PRO A 267 -7.17 23.25 -20.98
N ILE A 268 -7.79 23.33 -19.81
CA ILE A 268 -7.36 22.62 -18.60
C ILE A 268 -8.39 21.52 -18.31
N PHE A 269 -7.92 20.39 -17.82
CA PHE A 269 -8.72 19.21 -17.57
C PHE A 269 -8.92 18.99 -16.08
N VAL A 270 -10.16 18.67 -15.70
CA VAL A 270 -10.46 18.10 -14.39
C VAL A 270 -10.51 16.59 -14.56
N GLU A 271 -9.51 15.90 -14.00
CA GLU A 271 -9.33 14.45 -14.11
C GLU A 271 -9.59 13.78 -12.75
N GLY A 272 -10.21 12.60 -12.79
CA GLY A 272 -10.55 11.82 -11.60
C GLY A 272 -11.79 10.95 -11.84
N PRO A 273 -12.29 10.26 -10.79
CA PRO A 273 -11.75 10.19 -9.44
C PRO A 273 -10.54 9.25 -9.33
N PHE A 274 -9.48 9.68 -8.62
CA PHE A 274 -8.33 8.84 -8.29
C PHE A 274 -8.41 8.36 -6.84
N SER A 275 -8.05 7.10 -6.58
CA SER A 275 -8.05 6.51 -5.23
C SER A 275 -6.78 6.87 -4.46
N LEU A 276 -6.95 7.31 -3.22
CA LEU A 276 -5.88 7.51 -2.24
C LEU A 276 -6.20 6.71 -0.98
N TRP A 277 -5.28 5.84 -0.58
CA TRP A 277 -5.41 5.08 0.65
C TRP A 277 -4.72 5.79 1.81
N LEU A 278 -5.51 6.24 2.78
CA LEU A 278 -5.05 6.74 4.06
C LEU A 278 -5.24 5.63 5.09
N ARG A 279 -4.16 4.92 5.43
CA ARG A 279 -4.23 3.76 6.34
C ARG A 279 -5.24 2.72 5.84
N ASP A 280 -6.38 2.62 6.52
CA ASP A 280 -7.49 1.71 6.28
C ASP A 280 -8.69 2.36 5.56
N LYS A 281 -8.62 3.67 5.27
CA LYS A 281 -9.68 4.41 4.55
C LYS A 281 -9.23 4.74 3.13
N CYS A 282 -10.08 4.43 2.15
CA CYS A 282 -9.93 4.91 0.78
C CYS A 282 -10.68 6.25 0.63
N VAL A 283 -10.00 7.27 0.11
CA VAL A 283 -10.59 8.56 -0.26
C VAL A 283 -10.31 8.85 -1.72
N TYR A 284 -11.16 9.65 -2.35
CA TYR A 284 -11.04 9.95 -3.77
C TYR A 284 -10.77 11.42 -3.99
N TYR A 285 -9.86 11.70 -4.93
CA TYR A 285 -9.47 13.06 -5.28
C TYR A 285 -9.55 13.29 -6.78
N HIS A 286 -9.63 14.57 -7.14
CA HIS A 286 -9.65 15.07 -8.50
C HIS A 286 -8.50 16.06 -8.68
N ILE A 287 -7.95 16.09 -9.88
CA ILE A 287 -6.79 16.91 -10.23
C ILE A 287 -7.20 17.90 -11.31
N LEU A 288 -6.75 19.15 -11.19
CA LEU A 288 -6.79 20.13 -12.26
C LEU A 288 -5.44 20.15 -12.99
N ARG A 289 -5.41 19.65 -14.23
CA ARG A 289 -4.17 19.43 -14.99
C ARG A 289 -4.27 20.02 -16.40
N ALA A 290 -3.20 20.63 -16.92
CA ALA A 290 -3.09 20.96 -18.35
C ALA A 290 -2.37 19.86 -19.12
N ASP A 291 -2.57 19.80 -20.44
CA ASP A 291 -1.75 18.93 -21.29
C ASP A 291 -0.28 19.42 -21.30
N LEU A 292 0.65 18.48 -21.50
CA LEU A 292 2.07 18.80 -21.61
C LEU A 292 2.34 19.82 -22.72
N LEU A 293 3.21 20.78 -22.42
CA LEU A 293 3.76 21.64 -23.45
C LEU A 293 4.65 20.80 -24.39
N PRO A 294 4.56 21.01 -25.72
CA PRO A 294 5.51 20.45 -26.68
C PRO A 294 6.94 20.78 -26.25
N PRO A 295 7.92 19.86 -26.44
CA PRO A 295 9.30 20.06 -26.01
C PRO A 295 9.90 21.39 -26.48
N GLU A 296 9.49 21.88 -27.65
CA GLU A 296 9.96 23.13 -28.26
C GLU A 296 9.53 24.39 -27.52
N GLU A 297 8.44 24.33 -26.77
CA GLU A 297 7.87 25.47 -26.02
C GLU A 297 8.21 25.42 -24.53
N ARG A 298 8.82 24.31 -24.07
CA ARG A 298 9.30 24.21 -22.69
C ARG A 298 10.44 25.19 -22.51
N LYS A 299 10.16 26.29 -21.80
CA LYS A 299 11.21 27.16 -21.28
C LYS A 299 11.99 26.32 -20.28
N VAL A 300 13.17 25.86 -20.68
CA VAL A 300 14.16 25.33 -19.74
C VAL A 300 14.52 26.51 -18.86
N GLU A 301 14.13 26.46 -17.58
CA GLU A 301 14.71 27.39 -16.61
C GLU A 301 16.20 27.06 -16.56
N GLU A 302 17.00 27.88 -17.24
CA GLU A 302 18.45 27.83 -17.16
C GLU A 302 18.81 28.17 -15.71
N ILE A 303 19.01 27.14 -14.89
CA ILE A 303 19.58 27.29 -13.56
C ILE A 303 20.95 27.92 -13.78
N PRO A 304 21.21 29.16 -13.31
CA PRO A 304 22.49 29.79 -13.57
C PRO A 304 23.56 28.98 -12.85
N GLU A 305 24.58 28.50 -13.59
CA GLU A 305 25.67 27.65 -13.08
C GLU A 305 26.36 28.24 -11.82
N GLU A 306 26.27 29.55 -11.64
CA GLU A 306 27.01 30.32 -10.65
C GLU A 306 26.41 30.34 -9.24
N TRP A 307 25.29 29.67 -8.96
CA TRP A 307 24.61 29.80 -7.65
C TRP A 307 25.28 29.08 -6.47
N SER A 308 26.51 28.57 -6.61
CA SER A 308 27.40 28.24 -5.48
C SER A 308 28.76 27.65 -5.92
N LEU A 309 29.86 28.39 -5.72
CA LEU A 309 31.24 27.88 -5.85
C LEU A 309 31.63 26.86 -4.76
N TYR A 310 30.91 26.84 -3.63
CA TYR A 310 31.26 26.05 -2.44
C TYR A 310 30.50 24.71 -2.33
N TYR A 311 29.35 24.62 -3.00
CA TYR A 311 28.46 23.46 -3.10
C TYR A 311 27.86 23.44 -4.50
N PRO A 312 28.47 22.76 -5.48
CA PRO A 312 27.85 22.62 -6.79
C PRO A 312 26.49 21.91 -6.62
N MET A 313 25.40 22.58 -7.01
CA MET A 313 24.04 22.00 -6.95
C MET A 313 23.88 20.87 -7.97
N GLN A 314 24.70 20.86 -9.01
CA GLN A 314 24.79 19.79 -9.99
C GLN A 314 26.18 19.18 -9.91
N LEU A 315 26.26 18.03 -9.25
CA LEU A 315 27.49 17.26 -9.14
C LEU A 315 27.35 16.05 -10.07
N ASP A 316 27.71 16.25 -11.34
CA ASP A 316 27.84 15.16 -12.31
C ASP A 316 29.08 14.33 -11.96
N LEU A 317 28.97 13.55 -10.88
CA LEU A 317 29.94 12.52 -10.56
C LEU A 317 29.79 11.45 -11.63
N ALA A 318 30.67 11.50 -12.62
CA ALA A 318 30.98 10.37 -13.49
C ALA A 318 31.61 9.26 -12.64
N TYR A 319 30.80 8.60 -11.81
CA TYR A 319 31.13 7.27 -11.33
C TYR A 319 31.11 6.39 -12.57
N GLU A 320 32.26 6.21 -13.20
CA GLU A 320 32.48 5.13 -14.17
C GLU A 320 32.26 3.79 -13.44
N ARG A 321 30.99 3.42 -13.35
CA ARG A 321 30.52 2.11 -12.91
C ARG A 321 30.75 1.16 -14.07
N SER A 322 31.17 -0.06 -13.74
CA SER A 322 31.66 -1.05 -14.70
C SER A 322 30.70 -1.27 -15.87
N GLY A 323 31.22 -1.48 -17.09
CA GLY A 323 30.44 -1.69 -18.33
C GLY A 323 29.55 -2.95 -18.40
N TRP A 324 29.20 -3.53 -17.25
CA TRP A 324 28.25 -4.63 -17.09
C TRP A 324 26.93 -4.19 -16.42
N ASP A 325 26.83 -2.95 -15.93
CA ASP A 325 25.63 -2.38 -15.34
C ASP A 325 24.74 -1.76 -16.44
N ASP A 326 23.95 -2.59 -17.13
CA ASP A 326 22.92 -2.13 -18.07
C ASP A 326 21.66 -1.72 -17.29
N TYR A 327 21.70 -0.54 -16.66
CA TYR A 327 20.56 0.03 -15.94
C TYR A 327 19.69 0.93 -16.84
N LYS A 328 19.41 0.52 -18.08
CA LYS A 328 18.12 0.90 -18.66
C LYS A 328 17.04 0.09 -17.98
N PHE A 329 16.79 0.39 -16.70
CA PHE A 329 15.48 0.14 -16.13
C PHE A 329 14.51 0.85 -17.07
N ASN A 330 13.68 0.10 -17.79
CA ASN A 330 12.59 0.64 -18.60
C ASN A 330 11.52 1.20 -17.65
N ILE A 331 11.87 2.23 -16.89
CA ILE A 331 10.87 3.13 -16.32
C ILE A 331 10.45 3.96 -17.52
N ASN A 332 9.25 3.69 -18.03
CA ASN A 332 8.63 4.63 -18.94
C ASN A 332 8.43 5.91 -18.12
N GLU A 333 9.29 6.90 -18.32
CA GLU A 333 9.07 8.24 -17.79
C GLU A 333 7.82 8.77 -18.49
N VAL A 334 6.67 8.54 -17.86
CA VAL A 334 5.41 9.14 -18.29
C VAL A 334 5.50 10.59 -17.85
N GLU A 335 5.93 11.45 -18.76
CA GLU A 335 5.80 12.88 -18.54
C GLU A 335 4.30 13.19 -18.43
N GLU A 336 3.91 13.82 -17.32
CA GLU A 336 2.56 14.32 -17.12
C GLU A 336 2.56 15.84 -17.14
N GLY A 337 1.46 16.43 -17.60
CA GLY A 337 1.31 17.88 -17.65
C GLY A 337 1.21 18.53 -16.26
N PRO A 338 1.39 19.86 -16.18
CA PRO A 338 1.43 20.55 -14.90
C PRO A 338 0.09 20.44 -14.18
N VAL A 339 0.16 20.12 -12.88
CA VAL A 339 -0.97 20.08 -11.96
C VAL A 339 -1.10 21.44 -11.28
N PHE A 340 -2.27 22.06 -11.39
CA PHE A 340 -2.53 23.41 -10.87
C PHE A 340 -3.31 23.44 -9.56
N ALA A 341 -4.08 22.39 -9.25
CA ALA A 341 -4.82 22.28 -8.00
C ALA A 341 -5.30 20.83 -7.82
N ILE A 342 -5.54 20.44 -6.57
CA ILE A 342 -6.09 19.13 -6.21
C ILE A 342 -7.32 19.37 -5.33
N CYS A 343 -8.37 18.57 -5.51
CA CYS A 343 -9.54 18.61 -4.62
C CYS A 343 -10.09 17.25 -4.25
N MET A 344 -10.81 17.22 -3.14
CA MET A 344 -11.62 16.10 -2.69
C MET A 344 -13.04 16.61 -2.47
N ALA A 345 -14.01 15.93 -3.06
CA ALA A 345 -15.41 16.32 -3.00
C ALA A 345 -16.25 15.16 -2.47
N GLY A 346 -17.26 15.44 -1.63
CA GLY A 346 -18.17 14.42 -1.13
C GLY A 346 -19.05 13.79 -2.22
N ALA A 347 -19.42 14.60 -3.22
CA ALA A 347 -20.08 14.13 -4.44
C ALA A 347 -19.13 14.31 -5.63
N HIS A 348 -18.82 13.23 -6.33
CA HIS A 348 -17.86 13.23 -7.45
C HIS A 348 -18.51 13.60 -8.80
N ASP A 349 -19.57 14.39 -8.75
CA ASP A 349 -20.34 14.81 -9.92
C ASP A 349 -19.74 16.03 -10.60
N GLN A 350 -19.96 16.15 -11.92
CA GLN A 350 -19.55 17.31 -12.70
C GLN A 350 -20.10 18.63 -12.13
N ALA A 351 -21.33 18.63 -11.59
CA ALA A 351 -21.93 19.83 -11.01
C ALA A 351 -21.17 20.32 -9.76
N THR A 352 -20.74 19.39 -8.90
CA THR A 352 -19.96 19.69 -7.69
C THR A 352 -18.57 20.20 -8.06
N LEU A 353 -17.93 19.56 -9.03
CA LEU A 353 -16.61 19.99 -9.52
C LEU A 353 -16.67 21.35 -10.26
N ALA A 354 -17.76 21.66 -10.97
CA ALA A 354 -17.93 22.99 -11.56
C ALA A 354 -17.98 24.10 -10.50
N LYS A 355 -18.61 23.84 -9.36
CA LYS A 355 -18.64 24.75 -8.21
C LYS A 355 -17.26 24.90 -7.57
N TRP A 356 -16.45 23.82 -7.53
CA TRP A 356 -15.05 23.92 -7.13
C TRP A 356 -14.27 24.88 -8.04
N ILE A 357 -14.42 24.78 -9.36
CA ILE A 357 -13.76 25.69 -10.31
C ILE A 357 -14.22 27.13 -10.10
N GLN A 358 -15.52 27.36 -9.86
CA GLN A 358 -16.04 28.68 -9.51
C GLN A 358 -15.40 29.25 -8.24
N GLY A 359 -15.25 28.44 -7.19
CA GLY A 359 -14.56 28.84 -5.97
C GLY A 359 -13.05 29.08 -6.17
N LEU A 360 -12.41 28.35 -7.09
CA LEU A 360 -11.00 28.52 -7.42
C LEU A 360 -10.75 29.82 -8.21
N GLN A 361 -11.73 30.29 -9.00
CA GLN A 361 -11.67 31.56 -9.75
C GLN A 361 -11.51 32.79 -8.84
N GLU A 362 -12.01 32.75 -7.60
CA GLU A 362 -11.84 33.86 -6.64
C GLU A 362 -10.36 34.14 -6.33
N THR A 363 -9.55 33.09 -6.32
CA THR A 363 -8.10 33.18 -6.10
C THR A 363 -7.32 33.26 -7.42
N ASN A 364 -7.85 32.67 -8.49
CA ASN A 364 -7.20 32.57 -9.79
C ASN A 364 -8.09 33.16 -10.91
N PRO A 365 -7.99 34.47 -11.19
CA PRO A 365 -8.84 35.12 -12.19
C PRO A 365 -8.59 34.63 -13.63
N ALA A 366 -7.43 34.01 -13.90
CA ALA A 366 -7.09 33.43 -15.21
C ALA A 366 -8.08 32.33 -15.64
N LEU A 367 -8.61 31.57 -14.69
CA LEU A 367 -9.58 30.48 -14.94
C LEU A 367 -10.88 30.95 -15.58
N ALA A 368 -11.22 32.24 -15.50
CA ALA A 368 -12.40 32.78 -16.17
C ALA A 368 -12.25 32.84 -17.70
N ARG A 369 -11.01 32.82 -18.21
CA ARG A 369 -10.70 32.92 -19.65
C ARG A 369 -10.30 31.57 -20.26
N ILE A 370 -9.91 30.61 -19.42
CA ILE A 370 -9.40 29.31 -19.85
C ILE A 370 -10.56 28.32 -19.99
N PRO A 371 -10.69 27.58 -21.09
CA PRO A 371 -11.70 26.53 -21.22
C PRO A 371 -11.39 25.36 -20.29
N VAL A 372 -12.35 24.99 -19.42
CA VAL A 372 -12.21 23.84 -18.51
C VAL A 372 -13.02 22.66 -19.03
N VAL A 373 -12.38 21.50 -19.16
CA VAL A 373 -12.99 20.26 -19.68
C VAL A 373 -12.97 19.19 -18.60
N PHE A 374 -14.11 18.54 -18.35
CA PHE A 374 -14.23 17.47 -17.37
C PHE A 374 -13.97 16.11 -18.01
N ARG A 375 -12.89 15.43 -17.59
CA ARG A 375 -12.54 14.06 -17.97
C ARG A 375 -12.81 13.13 -16.78
N LEU A 376 -14.08 12.98 -16.43
CA LEU A 376 -14.48 12.09 -15.33
C LEU A 376 -14.53 10.66 -15.86
N ALA A 377 -13.65 9.80 -15.37
CA ALA A 377 -13.79 8.37 -15.62
C ALA A 377 -15.08 7.91 -14.96
N GLY A 378 -15.91 7.16 -15.69
CA GLY A 378 -17.13 6.56 -15.12
C GLY A 378 -16.76 5.84 -13.84
N SER A 379 -17.48 6.14 -12.75
CA SER A 379 -17.20 5.65 -11.40
C SER A 379 -16.83 4.17 -11.43
N ALA A 380 -15.55 3.87 -11.23
CA ALA A 380 -15.12 2.50 -11.00
C ALA A 380 -15.94 1.98 -9.81
N GLY A 381 -16.42 0.73 -9.88
CA GLY A 381 -17.42 0.15 -8.98
C GLY A 381 -17.12 0.24 -7.46
N GLU A 382 -15.93 0.69 -7.08
CA GLU A 382 -15.52 0.98 -5.70
C GLU A 382 -16.31 2.16 -5.07
N LEU A 383 -16.73 3.16 -5.85
CA LEU A 383 -17.55 4.29 -5.36
C LEU A 383 -19.00 3.90 -5.05
N LEU A 384 -19.51 2.84 -5.67
CA LEU A 384 -20.84 2.28 -5.39
C LEU A 384 -20.82 1.36 -4.15
N ALA A 385 -19.66 0.77 -3.83
CA ALA A 385 -19.51 -0.09 -2.65
C ALA A 385 -19.47 0.71 -1.34
N SER A 386 -19.03 1.98 -1.36
CA SER A 386 -19.06 2.86 -0.18
C SER A 386 -20.45 3.37 0.20
N SER A 387 -21.43 3.32 -0.71
CA SER A 387 -22.83 3.66 -0.40
C SER A 387 -23.64 2.51 0.21
N SER A 388 -23.08 1.30 0.28
CA SER A 388 -23.68 0.19 1.04
C SER A 388 -23.04 0.12 2.41
N GLY A 389 -23.75 0.63 3.43
CA GLY A 389 -23.44 0.34 4.83
C GLY A 389 -23.44 -1.17 5.12
N PRO A 390 -22.93 -1.59 6.29
CA PRO A 390 -22.69 -3.00 6.58
C PRO A 390 -24.02 -3.71 6.87
N GLU A 391 -24.73 -4.14 5.83
CA GLU A 391 -25.78 -5.14 5.99
C GLU A 391 -25.16 -6.50 6.31
N GLY A 392 -25.76 -7.14 7.31
CA GLY A 392 -25.25 -8.32 7.98
C GLY A 392 -24.90 -9.45 7.03
N SER A 393 -23.83 -10.13 7.41
CA SER A 393 -23.44 -11.47 6.97
C SER A 393 -24.66 -12.37 6.77
N SER A 394 -25.03 -12.57 5.51
CA SER A 394 -25.78 -13.75 5.09
C SER A 394 -24.75 -14.85 4.82
N PRO A 395 -24.87 -16.04 5.42
CA PRO A 395 -23.96 -17.14 5.12
C PRO A 395 -24.14 -17.58 3.65
N PRO A 396 -23.08 -18.06 2.98
CA PRO A 396 -23.20 -18.59 1.63
C PRO A 396 -24.15 -19.80 1.64
N PRO A 397 -24.91 -20.04 0.57
CA PRO A 397 -25.72 -21.25 0.46
C PRO A 397 -24.79 -22.47 0.49
N SER A 398 -25.20 -23.47 1.27
CA SER A 398 -24.53 -24.75 1.42
C SER A 398 -24.53 -25.50 0.08
N GLU A 399 -23.45 -25.40 -0.70
CA GLU A 399 -23.13 -26.40 -1.72
C GLU A 399 -22.74 -27.70 -1.00
N GLY A 400 -23.72 -28.61 -0.83
CA GLY A 400 -23.47 -29.87 -0.14
C GLY A 400 -24.67 -30.80 0.02
N GLN A 401 -25.73 -30.68 -0.79
CA GLN A 401 -26.86 -31.62 -0.73
C GLN A 401 -27.38 -32.12 -2.09
N GLU A 402 -26.74 -31.80 -3.22
CA GLU A 402 -27.17 -32.32 -4.54
C GLU A 402 -26.35 -33.53 -5.05
N GLU A 403 -25.20 -33.86 -4.44
CA GLU A 403 -24.37 -35.00 -4.88
C GLU A 403 -24.69 -36.34 -4.18
N GLU A 404 -25.53 -36.37 -3.13
CA GLU A 404 -25.88 -37.62 -2.43
C GLU A 404 -27.09 -38.35 -3.04
N ASP A 405 -28.02 -37.63 -3.67
CA ASP A 405 -29.21 -38.24 -4.32
C ASP A 405 -28.89 -38.86 -5.68
N ASP A 406 -27.95 -38.28 -6.43
CA ASP A 406 -27.58 -38.75 -7.78
C ASP A 406 -26.74 -40.04 -7.74
N ASN A 407 -26.05 -40.29 -6.61
CA ASN A 407 -25.24 -41.49 -6.42
C ASN A 407 -26.05 -42.70 -5.90
N GLN A 408 -27.21 -42.46 -5.27
CA GLN A 408 -28.13 -43.54 -4.87
C GLN A 408 -29.00 -44.02 -6.04
N GLN A 409 -29.37 -43.16 -6.99
CA GLN A 409 -30.09 -43.58 -8.20
C GLN A 409 -29.21 -44.36 -9.19
N ARG A 410 -27.90 -44.09 -9.25
CA ARG A 410 -26.97 -44.85 -10.10
C ARG A 410 -26.62 -46.26 -9.57
N GLN A 411 -26.74 -46.51 -8.26
CA GLN A 411 -26.48 -47.86 -7.71
C GLN A 411 -27.67 -48.82 -7.84
N GLN A 412 -28.90 -48.33 -8.07
CA GLN A 412 -30.08 -49.18 -8.26
C GLN A 412 -30.31 -49.63 -9.73
N GLN A 413 -29.63 -49.02 -10.70
CA GLN A 413 -29.68 -49.45 -12.11
C GLN A 413 -28.56 -50.42 -12.52
N GLY A 414 -27.66 -50.78 -11.60
CA GLY A 414 -26.53 -51.68 -11.85
C GLY A 414 -26.73 -53.13 -11.38
N GLN A 415 -27.92 -53.49 -10.88
CA GLN A 415 -28.26 -54.87 -10.53
C GLN A 415 -29.56 -55.29 -11.22
N SER A 416 -29.41 -55.67 -12.49
CA SER A 416 -30.30 -56.62 -13.18
C SER A 416 -29.43 -57.75 -13.71
#